data_AF-A0A7S2I9T1-F1
#
_entry.id   AF-A0A7S2I9T1-F1
#
_cell.length_a   1.000
_cell.length_b   1.000
_cell.length_c   1.000
_cell.angle_alpha   90.00
_cell.angle_beta   90.00
_cell.angle_gamma   90.00
#
_symmetry.space_group_name_H-M   'P 1'
#
loop_
_entity.id
_entity.type
_entity.pdbx_description
1 polymer ?
#
loop_
_entity_poly.entity_id
_entity_poly.type
_entity_poly.pdbx_seq_one_letter_code
_entity_poly.pdbx_strand_id
1 'polypeptide(L)'
;GASPAASAGAAGGSPSEGLTLVAFDDILDFTLEGLSAPFGGRVRQVLEGLASTVVVYKIAQVFSFFAKTLEEVLQRREACLVTMCRDLHSRTYQAFLDLWERQAQRLRQSVAGVYVSELGAPSFVVEAVGTLSEVLAIYESALVPAEEREADFLPVLSAAFDPLLNHCQQVAAMMDACDGQVFLINCVAAMQAPLRKHD
;
A
#
# COMPACT_ATOMS: atom_id res chain seq x y z
N GLY A 1 15.87 -0.79 -88.02
CA GLY A 1 15.23 0.52 -87.87
C GLY A 1 15.10 0.79 -86.38
N ALA A 2 15.83 1.75 -85.84
CA ALA A 2 15.53 3.18 -85.84
C ALA A 2 14.62 3.56 -84.64
N SER A 3 15.27 4.08 -83.59
CA SER A 3 14.75 4.96 -82.51
C SER A 3 14.21 6.28 -83.10
N PRO A 4 13.56 7.26 -82.38
CA PRO A 4 13.93 7.79 -81.03
C PRO A 4 12.78 8.46 -80.19
N ALA A 5 13.19 9.27 -79.19
CA ALA A 5 12.50 10.31 -78.37
C ALA A 5 11.94 9.85 -77.00
N ALA A 6 12.43 10.22 -75.80
CA ALA A 6 13.03 11.43 -75.18
C ALA A 6 12.02 12.42 -74.58
N SER A 7 12.39 12.94 -73.39
CA SER A 7 11.75 13.96 -72.52
C SER A 7 10.57 13.48 -71.66
N ALA A 8 10.27 13.97 -70.45
CA ALA A 8 10.90 14.84 -69.45
C ALA A 8 9.92 14.88 -68.25
N GLY A 9 10.40 15.15 -67.03
CA GLY A 9 9.55 15.37 -65.84
C GLY A 9 10.29 15.03 -64.54
N ALA A 10 11.13 15.95 -64.05
CA ALA A 10 10.80 16.88 -62.97
C ALA A 10 10.73 16.15 -61.60
N ALA A 11 11.82 16.18 -60.83
CA ALA A 11 12.08 17.23 -59.84
C ALA A 11 11.00 17.27 -58.75
N GLY A 12 11.31 16.63 -57.62
CA GLY A 12 10.47 16.63 -56.42
C GLY A 12 11.16 15.92 -55.27
N GLY A 13 12.48 16.12 -55.12
CA GLY A 13 13.11 15.89 -53.83
C GLY A 13 12.59 16.95 -52.87
N SER A 14 11.74 16.55 -51.94
CA SER A 14 11.50 17.28 -50.70
C SER A 14 12.37 16.67 -49.61
N PRO A 15 13.55 17.24 -49.31
CA PRO A 15 14.16 17.08 -48.01
C PRO A 15 13.48 18.05 -47.02
N SER A 16 13.40 17.63 -45.75
CA SER A 16 12.81 18.37 -44.60
C SER A 16 11.29 18.52 -44.65
N GLU A 17 10.53 18.27 -43.58
CA GLU A 17 10.86 18.59 -42.20
C GLU A 17 10.58 17.41 -41.26
N GLY A 18 11.60 16.58 -41.06
CA GLY A 18 11.81 15.93 -39.77
C GLY A 18 12.20 16.97 -38.73
N LEU A 19 11.31 17.92 -38.43
CA LEU A 19 11.34 18.57 -37.13
C LEU A 19 10.71 17.57 -36.18
N THR A 20 11.58 16.82 -35.49
CA THR A 20 11.28 16.19 -34.22
C THR A 20 10.74 17.27 -33.27
N LEU A 21 9.45 17.56 -33.38
CA LEU A 21 8.66 17.96 -32.23
C LEU A 21 8.80 16.78 -31.28
N VAL A 22 9.83 16.82 -30.44
CA VAL A 22 9.90 15.95 -29.27
C VAL A 22 8.53 16.10 -28.65
N ALA A 23 7.76 15.01 -28.63
CA ALA A 23 6.39 15.08 -28.16
C ALA A 23 6.45 15.67 -26.76
N PHE A 24 5.54 16.59 -26.43
CA PHE A 24 5.52 17.25 -25.11
C PHE A 24 5.64 16.20 -23.98
N ASP A 25 5.00 15.05 -24.18
CA ASP A 25 5.05 13.91 -23.29
C ASP A 25 6.45 13.29 -23.13
N ASP A 26 7.26 13.24 -24.18
CA ASP A 26 8.63 12.71 -24.13
C ASP A 26 9.57 13.67 -23.38
N ILE A 27 9.37 14.98 -23.55
CA ILE A 27 10.09 16.01 -22.76
C ILE A 27 9.67 15.92 -21.29
N LEU A 28 8.39 15.70 -21.05
CA LEU A 28 7.81 15.56 -19.72
C LEU A 28 8.39 14.32 -19.03
N ASP A 29 8.37 13.15 -19.68
CA ASP A 29 8.98 11.91 -19.17
C ASP A 29 10.48 12.10 -18.89
N PHE A 30 11.26 12.69 -19.82
CA PHE A 30 12.69 12.93 -19.62
C PHE A 30 12.98 13.85 -18.42
N THR A 31 12.19 14.91 -18.24
CA THR A 31 12.37 15.86 -17.13
C THR A 31 12.01 15.22 -15.79
N LEU A 32 10.96 14.39 -15.78
CA LEU A 32 10.43 13.76 -14.57
C LEU A 32 11.24 12.52 -14.17
N GLU A 33 11.90 11.87 -15.13
CA GLU A 33 12.82 10.76 -14.86
C GLU A 33 13.95 11.21 -13.92
N GLY A 34 14.49 12.41 -14.12
CA GLY A 34 15.48 13.02 -13.22
C GLY A 34 14.96 13.32 -11.80
N LEU A 35 13.65 13.46 -11.62
CA LEU A 35 13.01 13.74 -10.32
C LEU A 35 12.61 12.45 -9.58
N SER A 36 12.50 11.34 -10.29
CA SER A 36 12.01 10.08 -9.72
C SER A 36 12.91 9.53 -8.62
N ALA A 37 14.23 9.49 -8.86
CA ALA A 37 15.23 9.01 -7.92
C ALA A 37 15.31 9.85 -6.62
N PRO A 38 15.46 11.19 -6.65
CA PRO A 38 15.52 11.99 -5.43
C PRO A 38 14.19 11.99 -4.67
N PHE A 39 13.06 11.97 -5.37
CA PHE A 39 11.75 11.87 -4.71
C PHE A 39 11.61 10.53 -3.97
N GLY A 40 11.91 9.41 -4.64
CA GLY A 40 11.85 8.10 -4.00
C GLY A 40 12.83 7.93 -2.84
N GLY A 41 14.02 8.53 -2.92
CA GLY A 41 14.98 8.58 -1.81
C GLY A 41 14.41 9.31 -0.58
N ARG A 42 13.79 10.47 -0.78
CA ARG A 42 13.16 11.24 0.31
C ARG A 42 11.97 10.52 0.92
N VAL A 43 11.12 9.89 0.10
CA VAL A 43 9.98 9.10 0.61
C VAL A 43 10.49 7.97 1.50
N ARG A 44 11.51 7.22 1.05
CA ARG A 44 12.11 6.14 1.85
C ARG A 44 12.66 6.67 3.19
N GLN A 45 13.42 7.76 3.15
CA GLN A 45 13.97 8.38 4.36
C GLN A 45 12.87 8.81 5.34
N VAL A 46 11.76 9.35 4.84
CA VAL A 46 10.61 9.72 5.68
C VAL A 46 9.96 8.47 6.29
N LEU A 47 9.76 7.41 5.50
CA LEU A 47 9.16 6.16 5.97
C LEU A 47 9.99 5.49 7.07
N GLU A 48 11.33 5.55 6.99
CA GLU A 48 12.23 5.03 8.03
C GLU A 48 12.04 5.72 9.39
N GLY A 49 11.63 6.99 9.41
CA GLY A 49 11.38 7.75 10.63
C GLY A 49 9.96 7.63 11.19
N LEU A 50 9.03 7.00 10.47
CA LEU A 50 7.63 6.89 10.88
C LEU A 50 7.39 5.64 11.73
N ALA A 51 6.83 5.84 12.92
CA ALA A 51 6.43 4.75 13.81
C ALA A 51 4.93 4.38 13.70
N SER A 52 4.12 5.23 13.07
CA SER A 52 2.67 5.05 13.01
C SER A 52 2.26 4.21 11.79
N THR A 53 1.78 3.00 12.05
CA THR A 53 1.19 2.10 11.05
C THR A 53 0.08 2.77 10.25
N VAL A 54 -0.79 3.55 10.90
CA VAL A 54 -1.87 4.29 10.24
C VAL A 54 -1.34 5.33 9.26
N VAL A 55 -0.31 6.10 9.65
CA VAL A 55 0.26 7.15 8.78
C VAL A 55 0.90 6.52 7.54
N VAL A 56 1.66 5.45 7.71
CA VAL A 56 2.28 4.73 6.57
C VAL A 56 1.20 4.20 5.62
N TYR A 57 0.10 3.66 6.15
CA TYR A 57 -1.03 3.23 5.34
C TYR A 57 -1.68 4.38 4.55
N LYS A 58 -1.91 5.54 5.19
CA LYS A 58 -2.42 6.75 4.51
C LYS A 58 -1.52 7.16 3.34
N ILE A 59 -0.20 7.16 3.55
CA ILE A 59 0.76 7.50 2.49
C ILE A 59 0.66 6.49 1.33
N ALA A 60 0.54 5.19 1.62
CA ALA A 60 0.34 4.17 0.59
C ALA A 60 -0.93 4.45 -0.23
N GLN A 61 -2.05 4.77 0.42
CA GLN A 61 -3.30 5.10 -0.29
C GLN A 61 -3.19 6.36 -1.15
N VAL A 62 -2.48 7.38 -0.67
CA VAL A 62 -2.19 8.59 -1.44
C VAL A 62 -1.39 8.27 -2.71
N PHE A 63 -0.37 7.41 -2.63
CA PHE A 63 0.37 6.98 -3.84
C PHE A 63 -0.49 6.18 -4.80
N SER A 64 -1.36 5.31 -4.31
CA SER A 64 -2.33 4.57 -5.14
C SER A 64 -3.28 5.52 -5.87
N PHE A 65 -3.82 6.51 -5.16
CA PHE A 65 -4.67 7.56 -5.73
C PHE A 65 -3.95 8.37 -6.80
N PHE A 66 -2.72 8.83 -6.54
CA PHE A 66 -1.95 9.59 -7.51
C PHE A 66 -1.56 8.76 -8.73
N ALA A 67 -1.21 7.48 -8.55
CA ALA A 67 -0.96 6.58 -9.68
C ALA A 67 -2.16 6.50 -10.61
N LYS A 68 -3.38 6.29 -10.07
CA LYS A 68 -4.62 6.23 -10.85
C LYS A 68 -4.94 7.56 -11.51
N THR A 69 -4.86 8.65 -10.77
CA THR A 69 -5.15 10.00 -11.29
C THR A 69 -4.22 10.38 -12.43
N LEU A 70 -2.92 10.09 -12.30
CA LEU A 70 -1.92 10.37 -13.33
C LEU A 70 -2.09 9.46 -14.55
N GLU A 71 -2.46 8.19 -14.33
CA GLU A 71 -2.77 7.26 -15.43
C GLU A 71 -3.98 7.75 -16.24
N GLU A 72 -5.02 8.25 -15.59
CA GLU A 72 -6.21 8.82 -16.24
C GLU A 72 -5.89 10.11 -17.01
N VAL A 73 -5.08 11.01 -16.43
CA VAL A 73 -4.72 12.30 -17.06
C VAL A 73 -3.78 12.11 -18.25
N LEU A 74 -2.77 11.24 -18.12
CA LEU A 74 -1.78 11.02 -19.16
C LEU A 74 -2.24 9.97 -20.19
N GLN A 75 -3.27 9.18 -19.87
CA GLN A 75 -3.74 8.03 -20.66
C GLN A 75 -2.61 7.04 -21.02
N ARG A 76 -1.54 7.03 -20.21
CA ARG A 76 -0.31 6.27 -20.43
C ARG A 76 0.12 5.61 -19.13
N ARG A 77 -0.17 4.32 -19.01
CA ARG A 77 0.20 3.50 -17.84
C ARG A 77 1.72 3.37 -17.63
N GLU A 78 2.48 3.48 -18.71
CA GLU A 78 3.94 3.33 -18.72
C GLU A 78 4.69 4.65 -18.50
N ALA A 79 3.97 5.78 -18.34
CA ALA A 79 4.59 7.06 -18.06
C ALA A 79 5.44 7.00 -16.77
N CYS A 80 6.57 7.68 -16.76
CA CYS A 80 7.58 7.57 -15.69
C CYS A 80 6.99 7.90 -14.30
N LEU A 81 6.11 8.89 -14.21
CA LEU A 81 5.45 9.23 -12.95
C LEU A 81 4.44 8.19 -12.48
N VAL A 82 3.69 7.58 -13.41
CA VAL A 82 2.69 6.56 -13.06
C VAL A 82 3.41 5.34 -12.49
N THR A 83 4.47 4.88 -13.16
CA THR A 83 5.29 3.75 -12.68
C THR A 83 5.97 4.08 -11.35
N MET A 84 6.53 5.29 -11.20
CA MET A 84 7.10 5.74 -9.94
C MET A 84 6.08 5.73 -8.79
N CYS A 85 4.87 6.28 -8.99
CA CYS A 85 3.84 6.28 -7.95
C CYS A 85 3.41 4.87 -7.56
N ARG A 86 3.30 3.95 -8.52
CA ARG A 86 2.99 2.53 -8.26
C ARG A 86 4.10 1.85 -7.47
N ASP A 87 5.37 2.11 -7.80
CA ASP A 87 6.51 1.59 -7.07
C ASP A 87 6.57 2.13 -5.64
N LEU A 88 6.30 3.42 -5.45
CA LEU A 88 6.24 4.03 -4.12
C LEU A 88 5.07 3.50 -3.30
N HIS A 89 3.91 3.27 -3.93
CA HIS A 89 2.79 2.59 -3.29
C HIS A 89 3.21 1.20 -2.78
N SER A 90 3.78 0.36 -3.65
CA SER A 90 4.24 -0.99 -3.31
C SER A 90 5.23 -0.99 -2.14
N ARG A 91 6.24 -0.12 -2.19
CA ARG A 91 7.26 0.00 -1.11
C ARG A 91 6.66 0.49 0.20
N THR A 92 5.76 1.47 0.14
CA THR A 92 5.10 2.01 1.35
C THR A 92 4.17 0.97 1.96
N TYR A 93 3.47 0.21 1.13
CA TYR A 93 2.60 -0.87 1.57
C TYR A 93 3.37 -2.02 2.21
N GLN A 94 4.53 -2.38 1.64
CA GLN A 94 5.45 -3.34 2.27
C GLN A 94 5.93 -2.83 3.63
N ALA A 95 6.34 -1.57 3.74
CA ALA A 95 6.74 -0.97 5.02
C ALA A 95 5.60 -0.98 6.07
N PHE A 96 4.35 -0.81 5.63
CA PHE A 96 3.17 -0.97 6.49
C PHE A 96 3.03 -2.39 7.03
N LEU A 97 3.18 -3.42 6.19
CA LEU A 97 3.14 -4.82 6.62
C LEU A 97 4.31 -5.16 7.56
N ASP A 98 5.49 -4.61 7.29
CA ASP A 98 6.67 -4.78 8.16
C ASP A 98 6.42 -4.21 9.56
N LEU A 99 5.70 -3.10 9.69
CA LEU A 99 5.34 -2.54 11.00
C LEU A 99 4.43 -3.48 11.79
N TRP A 100 3.45 -4.11 11.13
CA TRP A 100 2.60 -5.13 11.75
C TRP A 100 3.41 -6.36 12.18
N GLU A 101 4.30 -6.86 11.34
CA GLU A 101 5.14 -8.01 11.70
C GLU A 101 6.11 -7.66 12.84
N ARG A 102 6.65 -6.44 12.90
CA ARG A 102 7.45 -5.98 14.05
C ARG A 102 6.62 -5.92 15.33
N GLN A 103 5.35 -5.48 15.25
CA GLN A 103 4.44 -5.53 16.39
C GLN A 103 4.15 -6.96 16.83
N ALA A 104 3.89 -7.87 15.90
CA ALA A 104 3.72 -9.30 16.14
C ALA A 104 4.94 -9.92 16.83
N GLN A 105 6.14 -9.61 16.36
CA GLN A 105 7.39 -10.10 16.95
C GLN A 105 7.59 -9.60 18.38
N ARG A 106 7.31 -8.32 18.65
CA ARG A 106 7.35 -7.76 20.01
C ARG A 106 6.39 -8.48 20.95
N LEU A 107 5.17 -8.77 20.48
CA LEU A 107 4.19 -9.54 21.25
C LEU A 107 4.71 -10.93 21.59
N ARG A 108 5.24 -11.68 20.61
CA ARG A 108 5.83 -13.02 20.82
C ARG A 108 6.95 -13.02 21.88
N GLN A 109 7.70 -11.93 22.02
CA GLN A 109 8.78 -11.81 22.99
C GLN A 109 8.32 -11.39 24.40
N SER A 110 7.11 -10.82 24.53
CA SER A 110 6.61 -10.17 25.74
C SER A 110 5.74 -11.02 26.67
N VAL A 111 5.62 -12.33 26.40
CA VAL A 111 4.68 -13.25 27.09
C VAL A 111 4.83 -13.27 28.62
N ALA A 112 6.03 -13.01 29.15
CA ALA A 112 6.36 -13.21 30.56
C ALA A 112 5.85 -12.13 31.55
N GLY A 113 4.99 -11.19 31.14
CA GLY A 113 4.61 -10.05 32.00
C GLY A 113 3.16 -9.57 31.89
N VAL A 114 2.26 -10.35 31.28
CA VAL A 114 0.87 -9.91 31.07
C VAL A 114 0.09 -10.02 32.39
N TYR A 115 -0.05 -8.90 33.09
CA TYR A 115 -0.91 -8.79 34.26
C TYR A 115 -2.37 -8.66 33.81
N VAL A 116 -3.10 -9.77 33.81
CA VAL A 116 -4.54 -9.81 33.48
C VAL A 116 -5.33 -9.57 34.76
N SER A 117 -5.41 -8.32 35.22
CA SER A 117 -6.06 -8.00 36.50
C SER A 117 -7.56 -8.31 36.55
N GLU A 118 -8.24 -8.40 35.40
CA GLU A 118 -9.72 -8.41 35.31
C GLU A 118 -10.27 -9.35 34.23
N LEU A 119 -9.47 -10.31 33.72
CA LEU A 119 -9.83 -11.19 32.59
C LEU A 119 -10.28 -10.45 31.31
N GLY A 120 -10.13 -9.13 31.25
CA GLY A 120 -10.48 -8.29 30.11
C GLY A 120 -9.42 -8.32 29.00
N ALA A 121 -9.77 -7.74 27.85
CA ALA A 121 -8.83 -7.58 26.74
C ALA A 121 -7.64 -6.71 27.19
N PRO A 122 -6.39 -7.19 27.06
CA PRO A 122 -5.21 -6.42 27.42
C PRO A 122 -5.06 -5.16 26.57
N SER A 123 -4.32 -4.17 27.07
CA SER A 123 -4.07 -2.90 26.37
C SER A 123 -3.50 -3.11 24.96
N PHE A 124 -2.60 -4.08 24.76
CA PHE A 124 -2.03 -4.37 23.44
C PHE A 124 -3.09 -4.81 22.42
N VAL A 125 -4.13 -5.54 22.86
CA VAL A 125 -5.25 -5.94 21.98
C VAL A 125 -6.06 -4.71 21.62
N VAL A 126 -6.39 -3.87 22.61
CA VAL A 126 -7.18 -2.65 22.40
C VAL A 126 -6.45 -1.68 21.47
N GLU A 127 -5.15 -1.48 21.63
CA GLU A 127 -4.33 -0.61 20.78
C GLU A 127 -4.23 -1.14 19.34
N ALA A 128 -4.01 -2.44 19.17
CA ALA A 128 -3.94 -3.06 17.84
C ALA A 128 -5.29 -3.00 17.12
N VAL A 129 -6.37 -3.27 17.84
CA VAL A 129 -7.75 -3.15 17.35
C VAL A 129 -8.08 -1.71 16.97
N GLY A 130 -7.67 -0.72 17.78
CA GLY A 130 -7.85 0.70 17.46
C GLY A 130 -7.11 1.10 16.18
N THR A 131 -5.84 0.69 16.07
CA THR A 131 -5.02 0.90 14.87
C THR A 131 -5.69 0.29 13.63
N LEU A 132 -6.18 -0.94 13.74
CA LEU A 132 -6.87 -1.62 12.65
C LEU A 132 -8.19 -0.94 12.29
N SER A 133 -8.93 -0.44 13.27
CA SER A 133 -10.17 0.32 13.04
C SER A 133 -9.92 1.57 12.21
N GLU A 134 -8.84 2.30 12.50
CA GLU A 134 -8.45 3.46 11.69
C GLU A 134 -8.04 3.07 10.27
N VAL A 135 -7.31 1.97 10.11
CA VAL A 135 -6.93 1.43 8.80
C VAL A 135 -8.17 1.04 7.99
N LEU A 136 -9.13 0.35 8.61
CA LEU A 136 -10.41 -0.03 8.02
C LEU A 136 -11.20 1.20 7.55
N ALA A 137 -11.31 2.25 8.37
CA ALA A 137 -12.00 3.48 8.00
C ALA A 137 -11.36 4.18 6.79
N ILE A 138 -10.03 4.18 6.69
CA ILE A 138 -9.31 4.73 5.53
C ILE A 138 -9.56 3.86 4.29
N TYR A 139 -9.55 2.56 4.46
CA TYR A 139 -9.79 1.60 3.40
C TYR A 139 -11.21 1.69 2.82
N GLU A 140 -12.23 1.91 3.64
CA GLU A 140 -13.61 2.16 3.18
C GLU A 140 -13.72 3.44 2.35
N SER A 141 -12.95 4.47 2.70
CA SER A 141 -12.92 5.73 1.96
C SER A 141 -12.18 5.63 0.61
N ALA A 142 -11.48 4.53 0.36
CA ALA A 142 -10.70 4.35 -0.87
C ALA A 142 -11.62 4.08 -2.08
N LEU A 143 -11.32 4.75 -3.19
CA LEU A 143 -12.10 4.78 -4.44
C LEU A 143 -12.08 3.48 -5.28
N VAL A 144 -11.78 2.33 -4.68
CA VAL A 144 -11.65 1.04 -5.39
C VAL A 144 -12.99 0.29 -5.40
N PRO A 145 -13.32 -0.57 -6.37
CA PRO A 145 -14.51 -1.46 -6.27
C PRO A 145 -14.46 -2.35 -5.02
N ALA A 146 -15.61 -2.72 -4.45
CA ALA A 146 -15.69 -3.43 -3.16
C ALA A 146 -15.14 -4.87 -3.20
N GLU A 147 -15.38 -5.60 -4.28
CA GLU A 147 -15.02 -7.02 -4.42
C GLU A 147 -13.50 -7.23 -4.56
N GLU A 148 -12.83 -6.39 -5.37
CA GLU A 148 -11.35 -6.40 -5.48
C GLU A 148 -10.70 -5.93 -4.18
N ARG A 149 -11.39 -5.06 -3.45
CA ARG A 149 -10.95 -4.56 -2.15
C ARG A 149 -10.81 -5.69 -1.16
N GLU A 150 -11.87 -6.47 -0.91
CA GLU A 150 -11.92 -7.41 0.23
C GLU A 150 -10.82 -8.47 0.16
N ALA A 151 -10.57 -9.00 -1.05
CA ALA A 151 -9.51 -9.98 -1.28
C ALA A 151 -8.12 -9.42 -0.94
N ASP A 152 -7.86 -8.15 -1.25
CA ASP A 152 -6.59 -7.48 -1.00
C ASP A 152 -6.38 -7.10 0.48
N PHE A 153 -7.46 -7.01 1.26
CA PHE A 153 -7.41 -6.61 2.66
C PHE A 153 -7.32 -7.80 3.64
N LEU A 154 -7.73 -8.99 3.20
CA LEU A 154 -7.64 -10.21 4.02
C LEU A 154 -6.21 -10.47 4.56
N PRO A 155 -5.11 -10.28 3.80
CA PRO A 155 -3.75 -10.41 4.32
C PRO A 155 -3.40 -9.41 5.42
N VAL A 156 -4.03 -8.22 5.42
CA VAL A 156 -3.83 -7.20 6.47
C VAL A 156 -4.51 -7.65 7.75
N LEU A 157 -5.74 -8.17 7.64
CA LEU A 157 -6.49 -8.70 8.77
C LEU A 157 -5.76 -9.88 9.42
N SER A 158 -5.27 -10.85 8.63
CA SER A 158 -4.51 -11.98 9.16
C SER A 158 -3.21 -11.54 9.81
N ALA A 159 -2.45 -10.64 9.18
CA ALA A 159 -1.22 -10.10 9.74
C ALA A 159 -1.43 -9.36 11.08
N ALA A 160 -2.59 -8.73 11.27
CA ALA A 160 -2.93 -8.04 12.52
C ALA A 160 -3.49 -9.01 13.59
N PHE A 161 -4.45 -9.87 13.25
CA PHE A 161 -5.18 -10.68 14.22
C PHE A 161 -4.50 -12.00 14.58
N ASP A 162 -3.85 -12.69 13.64
CA ASP A 162 -3.23 -14.00 13.94
C ASP A 162 -2.17 -13.90 15.05
N PRO A 163 -1.28 -12.90 15.07
CA PRO A 163 -0.33 -12.74 16.17
C PRO A 163 -1.00 -12.44 17.51
N LEU A 164 -2.08 -11.64 17.51
CA LEU A 164 -2.83 -11.31 18.71
C LEU A 164 -3.52 -12.56 19.29
N LEU A 165 -4.19 -13.34 18.44
CA LEU A 165 -4.86 -14.58 18.83
C LEU A 165 -3.86 -15.59 19.40
N ASN A 166 -2.75 -15.83 18.70
CA ASN A 166 -1.70 -16.73 19.16
C ASN A 166 -1.13 -16.29 20.52
N HIS A 167 -0.89 -14.98 20.70
CA HIS A 167 -0.40 -14.46 21.97
C HIS A 167 -1.43 -14.60 23.10
N CYS A 168 -2.71 -14.29 22.83
CA CYS A 168 -3.79 -14.46 23.81
C CYS A 168 -3.95 -15.93 24.22
N GLN A 169 -3.81 -16.88 23.28
CA GLN A 169 -3.85 -18.32 23.57
C GLN A 169 -2.70 -18.76 24.47
N GLN A 170 -1.49 -18.23 24.25
CA GLN A 170 -0.34 -18.51 25.11
C GLN A 170 -0.55 -17.98 26.53
N VAL A 171 -1.07 -16.75 26.67
CA VAL A 171 -1.40 -16.17 27.98
C VAL A 171 -2.48 -16.98 28.68
N ALA A 172 -3.56 -17.35 27.97
CA ALA A 172 -4.66 -18.15 28.52
C ALA A 172 -4.20 -19.53 29.01
N ALA A 173 -3.22 -20.14 28.34
CA ALA A 173 -2.66 -21.43 28.74
C ALA A 173 -1.84 -21.37 30.05
N MET A 174 -1.45 -20.18 30.50
CA MET A 174 -0.78 -19.96 31.80
C MET A 174 -1.78 -19.69 32.94
N MET A 175 -3.08 -19.66 32.64
CA MET A 175 -4.16 -19.38 33.59
C MET A 175 -4.95 -20.65 33.93
N ASP A 176 -5.83 -20.57 34.92
CA ASP A 176 -6.79 -21.63 35.20
C ASP A 176 -7.78 -21.81 34.04
N ALA A 177 -8.27 -23.05 33.84
CA ALA A 177 -9.02 -23.41 32.64
C ALA A 177 -10.29 -22.56 32.40
N CYS A 178 -11.03 -22.19 33.45
CA CYS A 178 -12.19 -21.31 33.30
C CYS A 178 -11.78 -19.86 32.98
N ASP A 179 -10.80 -19.34 33.70
CA ASP A 179 -10.31 -17.97 33.56
C ASP A 179 -9.68 -17.72 32.20
N GLY A 180 -8.86 -18.67 31.72
CA GLY A 180 -8.28 -18.61 30.37
C GLY A 180 -9.33 -18.57 29.26
N GLN A 181 -10.44 -19.31 29.41
CA GLN A 181 -11.53 -19.28 28.43
C GLN A 181 -12.29 -17.94 28.45
N VAL A 182 -12.62 -17.42 29.64
CA VAL A 182 -13.26 -16.10 29.78
C VAL A 182 -12.39 -15.00 29.17
N PHE A 183 -11.09 -15.05 29.46
CA PHE A 183 -10.10 -14.15 28.88
C PHE A 183 -10.07 -14.21 27.35
N LEU A 184 -10.02 -15.41 26.77
CA LEU A 184 -10.03 -15.57 25.30
C LEU A 184 -11.30 -15.03 24.67
N ILE A 185 -12.47 -15.29 25.27
CA ILE A 185 -13.75 -14.75 24.79
C ILE A 185 -13.71 -13.22 24.79
N ASN A 186 -13.22 -12.60 25.86
CA ASN A 186 -13.11 -11.14 25.96
C ASN A 186 -12.16 -10.55 24.90
N CYS A 187 -11.00 -11.20 24.68
CA CYS A 187 -10.05 -10.80 23.65
C CYS A 187 -10.65 -10.90 22.24
N VAL A 188 -11.31 -12.02 21.92
CA VAL A 188 -11.98 -12.22 20.62
C VAL A 188 -13.12 -11.24 20.43
N ALA A 189 -13.93 -10.98 21.46
CA ALA A 189 -15.02 -10.00 21.40
C ALA A 189 -14.48 -8.59 21.11
N ALA A 190 -13.36 -8.20 21.73
CA ALA A 190 -12.70 -6.93 21.43
C ALA A 190 -12.18 -6.88 19.98
N MET A 191 -11.59 -7.98 19.48
CA MET A 191 -11.12 -8.08 18.10
C MET A 191 -12.26 -8.06 17.05
N GLN A 192 -13.44 -8.56 17.40
CA GLN A 192 -14.63 -8.52 16.53
C GLN A 192 -15.32 -7.15 16.50
N ALA A 193 -15.14 -6.32 17.53
CA ALA A 193 -15.78 -5.01 17.64
C ALA A 193 -15.56 -4.09 16.42
N PRO A 194 -14.34 -3.96 15.84
CA PRO A 194 -14.16 -3.19 14.60
C PRO A 194 -14.91 -3.83 13.43
N LEU A 195 -14.80 -5.14 13.23
CA LEU A 195 -15.38 -5.84 12.08
C LEU A 195 -16.91 -5.70 12.03
N ARG A 196 -17.58 -5.80 13.17
CA ARG A 196 -19.04 -5.64 13.28
C ARG A 196 -19.56 -4.25 12.92
N LYS A 197 -18.72 -3.22 12.96
CA LYS A 197 -19.13 -1.87 12.53
C LYS A 197 -19.15 -1.74 11.01
N HIS A 198 -18.58 -2.72 10.32
CA HIS A 198 -18.33 -2.71 8.88
C HIS A 198 -19.07 -3.86 8.14
N ASP A 199 -19.95 -4.59 8.84
CA ASP A 199 -21.01 -5.46 8.26
C ASP A 199 -22.24 -4.62 7.87
#